data_AF-A0A7S2XIX7-F1
#
_entry.id   AF-A0A7S2XIX7-F1
#
_cell.length_a   1.000
_cell.length_b   1.000
_cell.length_c   1.000
_cell.angle_alpha   90.00
_cell.angle_beta   90.00
_cell.angle_gamma   90.00
#
_symmetry.space_group_name_H-M   'P 1'
#
loop_
_entity.id
_entity.type
_entity.pdbx_description
1 polymer ?
#
loop_
_entity_poly.entity_id
_entity_poly.type
_entity_poly.pdbx_seq_one_letter_code
_entity_poly.pdbx_strand_id
1 'polypeptide(L)'
;MTLRLILLIFSVVVIGSVEVVADPEVCDVGADLGGIGDMRKWEIEEEAYKCEEIEDPRPIHNESTWAYLRGVYVEIVGLEKSTLSADRSASGFQVPFYVGWGPEVGRTVYAGADIQKGSVVLDAEVQNAQFQTGNDFRRFLAALPKDLACDVLMWAYVAEYDGLKIAVDLDEGSFLNSYDTPNAQL
;
A
#
# COMPACT_ATOMS: atom_id res chain seq x y z
N MET A 1 44.72 41.39 -6.42
CA MET A 1 43.27 41.32 -6.68
C MET A 1 43.00 39.88 -7.11
N THR A 2 42.73 39.01 -6.13
CA THR A 2 42.78 37.55 -6.29
C THR A 2 41.36 37.03 -6.33
N LEU A 3 40.93 36.56 -7.50
CA LEU A 3 39.59 36.05 -7.76
C LEU A 3 39.42 34.70 -7.03
N ARG A 4 38.58 34.66 -6.00
CA ARG A 4 38.17 33.41 -5.35
C ARG A 4 37.15 32.72 -6.26
N LEU A 5 37.54 31.59 -6.84
CA LEU A 5 36.65 30.66 -7.51
C LEU A 5 35.82 29.94 -6.43
N ILE A 6 34.58 30.38 -6.24
CA ILE A 6 33.61 29.69 -5.39
C ILE A 6 33.11 28.49 -6.20
N LEU A 7 33.65 27.31 -5.89
CA LEU A 7 33.17 26.04 -6.41
C LEU A 7 31.85 25.74 -5.69
N LEU A 8 30.72 26.14 -6.28
CA LEU A 8 29.40 25.65 -5.89
C LEU A 8 29.30 24.21 -6.38
N ILE A 9 29.61 23.25 -5.49
CA ILE A 9 29.25 21.85 -5.71
C ILE A 9 27.72 21.81 -5.59
N PHE A 10 27.05 21.76 -6.74
CA PHE A 10 25.64 21.40 -6.80
C PHE A 10 25.51 19.99 -6.22
N SER A 11 24.90 19.87 -5.04
CA SER A 11 24.36 18.60 -4.58
C SER A 11 23.42 18.11 -5.67
N VAL A 12 23.72 16.93 -6.22
CA VAL A 12 22.84 16.21 -7.13
C VAL A 12 21.55 15.94 -6.35
N VAL A 13 20.46 16.60 -6.71
CA VAL A 13 19.13 16.30 -6.19
C VAL A 13 18.71 14.98 -6.84
N VAL A 14 18.89 13.88 -6.13
CA VAL A 14 18.30 12.59 -6.53
C VAL A 14 16.90 12.56 -5.93
N ILE A 15 15.90 12.95 -6.73
CA ILE A 15 14.49 12.68 -6.40
C ILE A 15 14.30 11.17 -6.57
N GLY A 16 14.51 10.41 -5.50
CA GLY A 16 14.30 8.97 -5.49
C GLY A 16 12.82 8.61 -5.26
N SER A 17 12.35 7.55 -5.91
CA SER A 17 11.20 6.77 -5.45
C SER A 17 11.43 6.31 -4.01
N VAL A 18 10.38 6.24 -3.19
CA VAL A 18 10.45 5.53 -1.91
C VAL A 18 10.06 4.08 -2.20
N GLU A 19 10.94 3.15 -1.83
CA GLU A 19 10.89 1.75 -2.22
C GLU A 19 11.03 0.88 -0.98
N VAL A 20 10.12 -0.07 -0.81
CA VAL A 20 10.01 -0.84 0.42
C VAL A 20 10.39 -2.29 0.19
N VAL A 21 11.03 -2.91 1.19
CA VAL A 21 11.18 -4.37 1.26
C VAL A 21 9.82 -4.98 1.57
N ALA A 22 9.27 -5.71 0.62
CA ALA A 22 8.34 -6.77 0.94
C ALA A 22 9.09 -8.08 0.69
N ASP A 23 9.14 -8.96 1.69
CA ASP A 23 9.77 -10.28 1.52
C ASP A 23 9.05 -11.02 0.39
N PRO A 24 9.73 -11.38 -0.72
CA PRO A 24 9.08 -11.99 -1.87
C PRO A 24 8.45 -13.36 -1.57
N GLU A 25 8.89 -14.07 -0.52
CA GLU A 25 8.22 -15.30 -0.06
C GLU A 25 6.92 -14.99 0.72
N VAL A 26 6.74 -13.76 1.22
CA VAL A 26 5.54 -13.28 1.93
C VAL A 26 4.53 -12.63 0.97
N CYS A 27 4.98 -12.14 -0.20
CA CYS A 27 4.14 -11.55 -1.24
C CYS A 27 3.49 -12.56 -2.18
N ASP A 28 3.95 -13.80 -2.20
CA ASP A 28 3.25 -14.88 -2.91
C ASP A 28 2.10 -15.33 -2.02
N VAL A 29 0.93 -14.70 -2.20
CA VAL A 29 -0.32 -15.05 -1.49
C VAL A 29 -0.89 -16.37 -2.05
N GLY A 30 -0.05 -17.40 -2.13
CA GLY A 30 -0.40 -18.82 -2.07
C GLY A 30 -0.61 -19.28 -0.63
N ALA A 31 -0.76 -18.34 0.31
CA ALA A 31 -1.13 -18.59 1.69
C ALA A 31 -2.42 -19.39 1.73
N ASP A 32 -2.32 -20.68 2.07
CA ASP A 32 -3.45 -21.51 2.46
C ASP A 32 -4.15 -20.79 3.62
N LEU A 33 -5.30 -20.16 3.32
CA LEU A 33 -6.13 -19.39 4.26
C LEU A 33 -6.78 -20.38 5.25
N GLY A 34 -5.94 -21.02 6.05
CA GLY A 34 -6.22 -22.22 6.83
C GLY A 34 -7.58 -22.17 7.52
N GLY A 35 -8.46 -23.07 7.10
CA GLY A 35 -9.81 -23.23 7.66
C GLY A 35 -10.94 -22.65 6.81
N ILE A 36 -10.62 -22.02 5.68
CA ILE A 36 -11.57 -21.54 4.69
C ILE A 36 -11.39 -22.38 3.43
N GLY A 37 -12.47 -22.92 2.85
CA GLY A 37 -12.38 -23.72 1.63
C GLY A 37 -11.56 -23.04 0.54
N ASP A 38 -10.35 -23.57 0.35
CA ASP A 38 -9.58 -23.74 -0.90
C ASP A 38 -9.90 -22.70 -1.99
N MET A 39 -9.72 -21.41 -1.70
CA MET A 39 -9.71 -20.36 -2.72
C MET A 39 -8.48 -19.49 -2.53
N ARG A 40 -7.55 -19.61 -3.48
CA ARG A 40 -6.31 -18.84 -3.56
C ARG A 40 -6.60 -17.43 -4.09
N LYS A 41 -5.75 -16.45 -3.78
CA LYS A 41 -5.92 -15.04 -4.20
C LYS A 41 -6.20 -14.90 -5.70
N TRP A 42 -5.44 -15.60 -6.53
CA TRP A 42 -5.58 -15.58 -7.99
C TRP A 42 -6.92 -16.17 -8.48
N GLU A 43 -7.53 -17.13 -7.75
CA GLU A 43 -8.88 -17.64 -8.07
C GLU A 43 -9.95 -16.57 -7.78
N ILE A 44 -9.76 -15.73 -6.76
CA ILE A 44 -10.66 -14.58 -6.47
C ILE A 44 -10.52 -13.50 -7.54
N GLU A 45 -9.28 -13.17 -7.92
CA GLU A 45 -8.98 -12.16 -8.93
C GLU A 45 -9.53 -12.53 -10.31
N GLU A 46 -9.30 -13.77 -10.76
CA GLU A 46 -9.64 -14.23 -12.11
C GLU A 46 -11.13 -14.58 -12.25
N GLU A 47 -11.71 -15.31 -11.29
CA GLU A 47 -13.08 -15.82 -11.47
C GLU A 47 -14.17 -14.87 -10.97
N ALA A 48 -13.94 -14.21 -9.82
CA ALA A 48 -14.97 -13.39 -9.19
C ALA A 48 -14.91 -11.92 -9.66
N TYR A 49 -13.72 -11.37 -9.84
CA TYR A 49 -13.54 -9.94 -10.11
C TYR A 49 -12.99 -9.61 -11.48
N LYS A 50 -12.40 -10.55 -12.24
CA LYS A 50 -11.88 -10.32 -13.60
C LYS A 50 -11.06 -9.03 -13.71
N CYS A 51 -10.07 -8.89 -12.84
CA CYS A 51 -9.32 -7.66 -12.66
C CYS A 51 -8.45 -7.30 -13.88
N GLU A 52 -8.16 -8.27 -14.74
CA GLU A 52 -7.49 -8.11 -16.03
C GLU A 52 -8.34 -7.38 -17.09
N GLU A 53 -9.67 -7.31 -16.91
CA GLU A 53 -10.57 -6.59 -17.82
C GLU A 53 -10.61 -5.07 -17.53
N ILE A 54 -10.00 -4.59 -16.45
CA ILE A 54 -9.99 -3.17 -16.08
C ILE A 54 -9.01 -2.40 -16.97
N GLU A 55 -9.48 -1.30 -17.57
CA GLU A 55 -8.67 -0.46 -18.44
C GLU A 55 -7.60 0.33 -17.67
N ASP A 56 -6.40 0.39 -18.25
CA ASP A 56 -5.31 1.25 -17.79
C ASP A 56 -5.33 2.64 -18.47
N PRO A 57 -4.82 3.70 -17.79
CA PRO A 57 -4.21 3.66 -16.46
C PRO A 57 -5.26 3.73 -15.35
N ARG A 58 -5.10 2.88 -14.32
CA ARG A 58 -5.87 3.02 -13.08
C ARG A 58 -5.59 4.36 -12.38
N PRO A 59 -6.60 4.97 -11.74
CA PRO A 59 -6.45 6.29 -11.12
C PRO A 59 -5.52 6.24 -9.89
N ILE A 60 -4.85 7.37 -9.63
CA ILE A 60 -4.29 7.67 -8.30
C ILE A 60 -5.45 8.14 -7.43
N HIS A 61 -5.65 7.46 -6.32
CA HIS A 61 -6.77 7.73 -5.42
C HIS A 61 -6.53 8.98 -4.59
N ASN A 62 -7.62 9.65 -4.26
CA ASN A 62 -7.61 10.83 -3.39
C ASN A 62 -8.22 10.49 -2.03
N GLU A 63 -8.18 11.46 -1.12
CA GLU A 63 -8.70 11.32 0.24
C GLU A 63 -10.17 10.88 0.30
N SER A 64 -11.01 11.23 -0.69
CA SER A 64 -12.41 10.77 -0.70
C SER A 64 -12.53 9.27 -0.97
N THR A 65 -11.68 8.70 -1.83
CA THR A 65 -11.61 7.27 -2.04
C THR A 65 -11.06 6.56 -0.80
N TRP A 66 -10.01 7.10 -0.18
CA TRP A 66 -9.46 6.52 1.05
C TRP A 66 -10.46 6.55 2.19
N ALA A 67 -11.14 7.67 2.41
CA ALA A 67 -12.20 7.78 3.40
C ALA A 67 -13.34 6.78 3.14
N TYR A 68 -13.70 6.54 1.88
CA TYR A 68 -14.67 5.51 1.52
C TYR A 68 -14.20 4.10 1.89
N LEU A 69 -12.99 3.70 1.47
CA LEU A 69 -12.41 2.39 1.80
C LEU A 69 -12.33 2.17 3.31
N ARG A 70 -11.83 3.17 4.05
CA ARG A 70 -11.77 3.13 5.52
C ARG A 70 -13.17 3.00 6.15
N GLY A 71 -14.16 3.70 5.60
CA GLY A 71 -15.56 3.60 6.02
C GLY A 71 -16.12 2.18 5.87
N VAL A 72 -15.94 1.58 4.69
CA VAL A 72 -16.40 0.20 4.42
C VAL A 72 -15.68 -0.80 5.32
N TYR A 73 -14.37 -0.66 5.53
CA TYR A 73 -13.61 -1.53 6.44
C TYR A 73 -14.22 -1.52 7.85
N VAL A 74 -14.41 -0.33 8.43
CA VAL A 74 -14.98 -0.15 9.77
C VAL A 74 -16.41 -0.72 9.84
N GLU A 75 -17.21 -0.57 8.79
CA GLU A 75 -18.56 -1.18 8.73
C GLU A 75 -18.50 -2.72 8.79
N ILE A 76 -17.53 -3.33 8.11
CA ILE A 76 -17.40 -4.79 8.04
C ILE A 76 -16.85 -5.38 9.35
N VAL A 77 -15.77 -4.82 9.89
CA VAL A 77 -15.11 -5.37 11.09
C VAL A 77 -15.71 -4.85 12.40
N GLY A 78 -16.38 -3.69 12.35
CA GLY A 78 -16.88 -2.97 13.52
C GLY A 78 -15.84 -2.05 14.15
N LEU A 79 -16.29 -0.95 14.77
CA LEU A 79 -15.42 0.06 15.35
C LEU A 79 -14.44 -0.51 16.40
N GLU A 80 -14.92 -1.39 17.27
CA GLU A 80 -14.13 -2.01 18.35
C GLU A 80 -13.02 -2.96 17.86
N LYS A 81 -13.12 -3.44 16.62
CA LYS A 81 -12.13 -4.34 16.00
C LYS A 81 -11.31 -3.66 14.91
N SER A 82 -11.61 -2.40 14.61
CA SER A 82 -10.89 -1.66 13.60
C SER A 82 -9.45 -1.43 14.05
N THR A 83 -8.52 -1.66 13.13
CA THR A 83 -7.08 -1.40 13.32
C THR A 83 -6.63 -0.04 12.81
N LEU A 84 -7.54 0.72 12.17
CA LEU A 84 -7.25 2.06 11.71
C LEU A 84 -7.10 3.03 12.88
N SER A 85 -6.22 4.02 12.72
CA SER A 85 -6.11 5.15 13.63
C SER A 85 -7.43 5.91 13.77
N ALA A 86 -7.62 6.51 14.94
CA ALA A 86 -8.74 7.43 15.19
C ALA A 86 -8.68 8.67 14.28
N ASP A 87 -7.48 9.13 13.93
CA ASP A 87 -7.31 10.14 12.90
C ASP A 87 -7.36 9.49 11.51
N ARG A 88 -8.56 9.47 10.93
CA ARG A 88 -8.82 8.87 9.62
C ARG A 88 -8.44 9.77 8.45
N SER A 89 -7.85 10.93 8.70
CA SER A 89 -7.39 11.84 7.64
C SER A 89 -5.87 11.88 7.48
N ALA A 90 -5.16 11.25 8.43
CA ALA A 90 -3.71 11.19 8.40
C ALA A 90 -3.23 10.08 7.47
N SER A 91 -2.33 10.43 6.55
CA SER A 91 -1.48 9.46 5.85
C SER A 91 -0.48 8.87 6.85
N GLY A 92 -0.09 7.61 6.68
CA GLY A 92 0.98 6.97 7.45
C GLY A 92 2.36 7.58 7.20
N PHE A 93 2.54 8.33 6.10
CA PHE A 93 3.83 8.92 5.75
C PHE A 93 4.28 10.00 6.75
N GLN A 94 5.52 9.87 7.21
CA GLN A 94 6.17 10.76 8.18
C GLN A 94 7.13 11.76 7.52
N VAL A 95 7.28 11.69 6.20
CA VAL A 95 8.16 12.53 5.39
C VAL A 95 7.39 13.15 4.23
N PRO A 96 7.85 14.29 3.66
CA PRO A 96 7.25 14.82 2.44
C PRO A 96 7.30 13.80 1.31
N PHE A 97 6.16 13.55 0.69
CA PHE A 97 6.02 12.59 -0.41
C PHE A 97 5.00 13.10 -1.44
N TYR A 98 4.97 12.46 -2.60
CA TYR A 98 3.87 12.57 -3.55
C TYR A 98 3.69 11.26 -4.30
N VAL A 99 2.48 11.01 -4.81
CA VAL A 99 2.16 9.86 -5.65
C VAL A 99 2.15 10.30 -7.11
N GLY A 100 2.72 9.48 -8.00
CA GLY A 100 2.72 9.73 -9.44
C GLY A 100 2.74 8.44 -10.25
N TRP A 101 2.69 8.57 -11.57
CA TRP A 101 2.88 7.46 -12.50
C TRP A 101 4.36 7.34 -12.87
N GLY A 102 4.95 6.17 -12.61
CA GLY A 102 6.23 5.75 -13.14
C GLY A 102 6.06 5.00 -14.47
N PRO A 103 6.99 5.16 -15.43
CA PRO A 103 6.84 4.61 -16.79
C PRO A 103 6.77 3.08 -16.85
N GLU A 104 7.38 2.37 -15.89
CA GLU A 104 7.48 0.90 -15.89
C GLU A 104 6.77 0.25 -14.70
N VAL A 105 6.42 1.04 -13.68
CA VAL A 105 5.98 0.55 -12.36
C VAL A 105 4.55 0.95 -12.03
N GLY A 106 3.90 1.72 -12.91
CA GLY A 106 2.54 2.20 -12.69
C GLY A 106 2.49 3.27 -11.59
N ARG A 107 1.58 3.12 -10.62
CA ARG A 107 1.41 4.07 -9.52
C ARG A 107 2.54 3.86 -8.51
N THR A 108 3.20 4.93 -8.09
CA THR A 108 4.33 4.84 -7.15
C THR A 108 4.44 6.08 -6.26
N VAL A 109 5.02 5.90 -5.08
CA VAL A 109 5.39 6.98 -4.16
C VAL A 109 6.79 7.51 -4.47
N TYR A 110 6.94 8.83 -4.44
CA TYR A 110 8.20 9.56 -4.58
C TYR A 110 8.49 10.39 -3.34
N ALA A 111 9.77 10.54 -3.01
CA ALA A 111 10.20 11.47 -1.98
C ALA A 111 9.97 12.92 -2.45
N GLY A 112 9.30 13.71 -1.62
CA GLY A 112 9.10 15.15 -1.86
C GLY A 112 10.28 16.01 -1.39
N ALA A 113 11.23 15.42 -0.66
CA ALA A 113 12.44 16.05 -0.15
C ALA A 113 13.52 14.98 0.12
N ASP A 114 14.75 15.42 0.40
CA ASP A 114 15.82 14.52 0.83
C ASP A 114 15.46 13.85 2.17
N ILE A 115 15.53 12.52 2.21
CA ILE A 115 15.26 11.71 3.41
C ILE A 115 16.58 11.26 4.02
N GLN A 116 16.80 11.57 5.30
CA GLN A 116 18.00 11.12 5.99
C GLN A 116 17.93 9.62 6.28
N LYS A 117 19.05 8.91 6.07
CA LYS A 117 19.15 7.50 6.47
C LYS A 117 18.84 7.34 7.95
N GLY A 118 17.92 6.41 8.26
CA GLY A 118 17.43 6.15 9.63
C GLY A 118 16.17 6.93 10.01
N SER A 119 15.65 7.79 9.13
CA SER A 119 14.32 8.38 9.30
C SER A 119 13.23 7.32 9.17
N VAL A 120 12.17 7.47 9.97
CA VAL A 120 10.91 6.75 9.75
C VAL A 120 10.21 7.39 8.56
N VAL A 121 9.89 6.59 7.55
CA VAL A 121 9.25 7.06 6.31
C VAL A 121 7.75 6.84 6.34
N LEU A 122 7.32 5.66 6.79
CA LEU A 122 5.93 5.27 6.93
C LEU A 122 5.72 4.72 8.35
N ASP A 123 4.66 5.18 8.99
CA ASP A 123 4.06 4.52 10.14
C ASP A 123 2.92 3.63 9.63
N ALA A 124 3.23 2.35 9.45
CA ALA A 124 2.30 1.35 8.93
C ALA A 124 1.16 1.04 9.90
N GLU A 125 1.12 1.58 11.12
CA GLU A 125 0.00 1.36 12.04
C GLU A 125 -1.15 2.36 11.83
N VAL A 126 -0.94 3.44 11.06
CA VAL A 126 -1.91 4.56 10.99
C VAL A 126 -3.15 4.20 10.16
N GLN A 127 -2.98 3.72 8.92
CA GLN A 127 -4.10 3.39 8.02
C GLN A 127 -4.07 1.93 7.52
N ASN A 128 -3.42 1.03 8.24
CA ASN A 128 -3.36 -0.38 7.88
C ASN A 128 -4.59 -1.13 8.37
N ALA A 129 -5.44 -1.57 7.43
CA ALA A 129 -6.59 -2.38 7.71
C ALA A 129 -6.20 -3.85 7.81
N GLN A 130 -6.27 -4.42 9.01
CA GLN A 130 -6.03 -5.83 9.26
C GLN A 130 -7.33 -6.61 9.41
N PHE A 131 -7.46 -7.70 8.66
CA PHE A 131 -8.60 -8.61 8.68
C PHE A 131 -8.23 -9.87 9.46
N GLN A 132 -8.95 -10.12 10.55
CA GLN A 132 -8.74 -11.30 11.41
C GLN A 132 -9.17 -12.61 10.74
N THR A 133 -10.05 -12.53 9.74
CA THR A 133 -10.57 -13.68 9.02
C THR A 133 -10.64 -13.40 7.52
N GLY A 134 -10.42 -14.42 6.70
CA GLY A 134 -10.66 -14.31 5.26
C GLY A 134 -12.14 -14.07 4.90
N ASN A 135 -13.08 -14.35 5.81
CA ASN A 135 -14.49 -14.01 5.61
C ASN A 135 -14.74 -12.50 5.69
N ASP A 136 -14.11 -11.80 6.64
CA ASP A 136 -14.22 -10.34 6.74
C ASP A 136 -13.59 -9.66 5.54
N PHE A 137 -12.44 -10.15 5.07
CA PHE A 137 -11.81 -9.64 3.85
C PHE A 137 -12.70 -9.83 2.61
N ARG A 138 -13.32 -11.00 2.44
CA ARG A 138 -14.25 -11.23 1.31
C ARG A 138 -15.51 -10.37 1.41
N ARG A 139 -16.06 -10.15 2.61
CA ARG A 139 -17.18 -9.22 2.81
C ARG A 139 -16.79 -7.77 2.49
N PHE A 140 -15.56 -7.38 2.81
CA PHE A 140 -15.01 -6.09 2.44
C PHE A 140 -14.93 -5.93 0.92
N LEU A 141 -14.28 -6.86 0.22
CA LEU A 141 -14.21 -6.83 -1.25
C LEU A 141 -15.59 -6.82 -1.91
N ALA A 142 -16.56 -7.59 -1.39
CA ALA A 142 -17.91 -7.65 -1.92
C ALA A 142 -18.72 -6.35 -1.73
N ALA A 143 -18.32 -5.50 -0.79
CA ALA A 143 -18.94 -4.20 -0.54
C ALA A 143 -18.35 -3.07 -1.39
N LEU A 144 -17.24 -3.31 -2.10
CA LEU A 144 -16.56 -2.32 -2.93
C LEU A 144 -17.05 -2.36 -4.40
N PRO A 145 -16.99 -1.22 -5.12
CA PRO A 145 -17.02 -1.23 -6.57
C PRO A 145 -15.92 -2.13 -7.13
N LYS A 146 -16.20 -2.81 -8.26
CA LYS A 146 -15.29 -3.75 -8.93
C LYS A 146 -13.86 -3.22 -9.04
N ASP A 147 -13.71 -1.99 -9.51
CA ASP A 147 -12.39 -1.38 -9.76
C ASP A 147 -11.58 -1.19 -8.47
N LEU A 148 -12.25 -0.80 -7.38
CA LEU A 148 -11.60 -0.64 -6.07
C LEU A 148 -11.31 -1.99 -5.41
N ALA A 149 -12.18 -2.99 -5.57
CA ALA A 149 -11.92 -4.34 -5.10
C ALA A 149 -10.67 -4.93 -5.77
N CYS A 150 -10.52 -4.73 -7.08
CA CYS A 150 -9.34 -5.16 -7.82
C CYS A 150 -8.07 -4.42 -7.42
N ASP A 151 -8.18 -3.13 -7.10
CA ASP A 151 -7.05 -2.38 -6.55
C ASP A 151 -6.63 -2.88 -5.16
N VAL A 152 -7.60 -3.10 -4.26
CA VAL A 152 -7.35 -3.67 -2.93
C VAL A 152 -6.71 -5.06 -3.02
N LEU A 153 -7.17 -5.91 -3.94
CA LEU A 153 -6.59 -7.23 -4.16
C LEU A 153 -5.10 -7.12 -4.53
N MET A 154 -4.73 -6.16 -5.38
CA MET A 154 -3.32 -5.92 -5.72
C MET A 154 -2.49 -5.47 -4.52
N TRP A 155 -3.04 -4.62 -3.65
CA TRP A 155 -2.32 -4.05 -2.50
C TRP A 155 -2.29 -4.96 -1.27
N ALA A 156 -3.18 -5.94 -1.19
CA ALA A 156 -3.30 -6.81 -0.01
C ALA A 156 -2.10 -7.76 0.14
N TYR A 157 -1.58 -7.84 1.37
CA TYR A 157 -0.49 -8.72 1.77
C TYR A 157 -0.84 -9.49 3.05
N VAL A 158 -0.03 -10.50 3.38
CA VAL A 158 -0.18 -11.28 4.61
C VAL A 158 0.80 -10.74 5.66
N ALA A 159 0.29 -10.32 6.81
CA ALA A 159 1.10 -9.71 7.87
C ALA A 159 1.44 -10.67 9.04
N GLU A 160 0.81 -11.85 9.10
CA GLU A 160 1.09 -12.87 10.12
C GLU A 160 0.74 -14.25 9.55
N TYR A 161 1.57 -15.29 9.78
CA TYR A 161 1.32 -16.63 9.24
C TYR A 161 1.23 -17.68 10.37
N ASP A 162 0.17 -18.50 10.31
CA ASP A 162 -0.38 -19.43 11.34
C ASP A 162 -1.18 -18.79 12.51
N GLY A 163 -1.55 -17.52 12.30
CA GLY A 163 -2.59 -16.76 13.00
C GLY A 163 -3.18 -15.72 12.03
N LEU A 164 -3.35 -16.15 10.78
CA LEU A 164 -3.36 -15.37 9.55
C LEU A 164 -4.15 -14.06 9.59
N LYS A 165 -3.46 -12.96 9.27
CA LYS A 165 -4.04 -11.63 9.05
C LYS A 165 -3.77 -11.16 7.63
N ILE A 166 -4.83 -10.83 6.91
CA ILE A 166 -4.74 -10.10 5.63
C ILE A 166 -4.65 -8.62 5.97
N ALA A 167 -3.71 -7.89 5.39
CA ALA A 167 -3.49 -6.49 5.64
C ALA A 167 -3.54 -5.69 4.34
N VAL A 168 -4.05 -4.46 4.42
CA VAL A 168 -4.13 -3.50 3.30
C VAL A 168 -3.93 -2.09 3.85
N ASP A 169 -3.00 -1.33 3.26
CA ASP A 169 -2.83 0.09 3.62
C ASP A 169 -3.91 0.93 2.94
N LEU A 170 -4.84 1.51 3.71
CA LEU A 170 -5.96 2.29 3.18
C LEU A 170 -5.61 3.79 3.08
N ASP A 171 -4.45 4.05 2.51
CA ASP A 171 -3.88 5.36 2.18
C ASP A 171 -2.82 5.23 1.06
N GLU A 172 -1.98 6.24 0.87
CA GLU A 172 -0.94 6.23 -0.16
C GLU A 172 0.16 5.17 0.06
N GLY A 173 0.23 4.53 1.22
CA GLY A 173 1.11 3.38 1.47
C GLY A 173 0.86 2.23 0.51
N SER A 174 -0.37 2.08 0.01
CA SER A 174 -0.75 1.12 -1.04
C SER A 174 -0.01 1.31 -2.37
N PHE A 175 0.66 2.45 -2.58
CA PHE A 175 1.46 2.72 -3.77
C PHE A 175 2.96 2.50 -3.55
N LEU A 176 3.37 1.93 -2.42
CA LEU A 176 4.76 1.49 -2.22
C LEU A 176 5.00 0.22 -3.02
N ASN A 177 5.99 0.29 -3.91
CA ASN A 177 6.38 -0.83 -4.75
C ASN A 177 7.50 -1.64 -4.08
N SER A 178 7.53 -2.94 -4.38
CA SER A 178 8.61 -3.84 -3.98
C SER A 178 9.69 -3.89 -5.06
N TYR A 179 10.97 -3.94 -4.64
CA TYR A 179 12.14 -4.05 -5.51
C TYR A 179 13.22 -4.93 -4.88
N ASP A 180 14.08 -5.51 -5.72
CA ASP A 180 15.22 -6.35 -5.28
C ASP A 180 16.24 -5.58 -4.42
N THR A 181 16.37 -4.27 -4.63
CA THR A 181 17.29 -3.39 -3.88
C THR A 181 16.54 -2.20 -3.27
N PRO A 182 15.79 -2.42 -2.20
CA PRO A 182 14.91 -1.41 -1.62
C PRO A 182 15.68 -0.33 -0.85
N ASN A 183 15.12 0.87 -0.79
CA ASN A 183 15.72 2.01 -0.09
C ASN A 183 15.04 2.35 1.26
N ALA A 184 13.96 1.65 1.60
CA ALA A 184 13.25 1.65 2.87
C ALA A 184 12.91 0.22 3.32
N GLN A 185 12.77 0.02 4.64
CA GLN A 185 12.36 -1.24 5.27
C GLN A 185 11.09 -1.00 6.08
N LEU A 186 10.09 -1.88 5.93
CA LEU A 186 8.91 -1.96 6.79
C LEU A 186 9.17 -2.87 7.99
#